data_AF-A0A8X8C1H0-F1
#
_entry.id   AF-A0A8X8C1H0-F1
#
_cell.length_a   1.000
_cell.length_b   1.000
_cell.length_c   1.000
_cell.angle_alpha   90.00
_cell.angle_beta   90.00
_cell.angle_gamma   90.00
#
_symmetry.space_group_name_H-M   'P 1'
#
loop_
_entity.id
_entity.type
_entity.pdbx_description
1 polymer ?
#
loop_
_entity_poly.entity_id
_entity_poly.type
_entity_poly.pdbx_seq_one_letter_code
_entity_poly.pdbx_strand_id
1 'polypeptide(L)'
;MVTVDEIRKAQRAEGPATILAIGTSTPPNCFDQSTYPDYYFRITNSEHKVELKAKFKRMFVAWDHVSHLIKKIGKGLHGDFQNMMIHLIHT
;
A
#
# COMPACT_ATOMS: atom_id res chain seq x y z
N MET A 1 13.80 52.00 1.21
CA MET A 1 12.68 51.17 0.71
C MET A 1 13.27 49.82 0.37
N VAL A 2 12.84 48.75 1.03
CA VAL A 2 13.38 47.40 0.77
C VAL A 2 12.81 46.90 -0.55
N THR A 3 13.65 46.30 -1.38
CA THR A 3 13.23 45.78 -2.69
C THR A 3 12.64 44.39 -2.55
N VAL A 4 11.77 44.00 -3.50
CA VAL A 4 11.14 42.68 -3.51
C VAL A 4 12.19 41.56 -3.65
N ASP A 5 13.29 41.83 -4.36
CA ASP A 5 14.36 40.85 -4.57
C ASP A 5 15.18 40.58 -3.30
N GLU A 6 15.45 41.61 -2.49
CA GLU A 6 16.12 41.46 -1.20
C GLU A 6 15.27 40.61 -0.24
N ILE A 7 13.96 40.83 -0.22
CA ILE A 7 13.01 40.05 0.60
C ILE A 7 13.01 38.58 0.14
N ARG A 8 12.92 38.32 -1.16
CA ARG A 8 12.92 36.94 -1.71
C ARG A 8 14.24 36.21 -1.46
N LYS A 9 15.37 36.91 -1.54
CA LYS A 9 16.69 36.32 -1.27
C LYS A 9 16.86 35.94 0.20
N ALA A 10 16.34 36.75 1.13
CA ALA A 10 16.38 36.46 2.55
C ALA A 10 15.43 35.32 2.98
N GLN A 11 14.33 35.11 2.24
CA GLN A 11 13.33 34.09 2.56
C GLN A 11 13.64 32.69 2.01
N ARG A 12 14.45 32.57 0.96
CA ARG A 12 14.70 31.27 0.31
C ARG A 12 15.59 30.38 1.18
N ALA A 13 15.30 29.07 1.18
CA ALA A 13 16.20 28.07 1.73
C ALA A 13 17.43 27.89 0.83
N GLU A 14 18.55 27.51 1.42
CA GLU A 14 19.77 27.16 0.71
C GLU A 14 19.95 25.64 0.65
N GLY A 15 20.41 25.14 -0.49
CA GLY A 15 20.70 23.73 -0.69
C GLY A 15 19.50 22.87 -1.16
N PRO A 16 19.72 21.58 -1.39
CA PRO A 16 18.70 20.65 -1.86
C PRO A 16 17.73 20.25 -0.75
N ALA A 17 16.48 19.96 -1.12
CA ALA A 17 15.52 19.37 -0.19
C ALA A 17 16.04 18.02 0.33
N THR A 18 16.01 17.85 1.66
CA THR A 18 16.53 16.65 2.34
C THR A 18 15.44 16.06 3.22
N ILE A 19 15.25 14.73 3.16
CA ILE A 19 14.34 14.02 4.06
C ILE A 19 14.96 14.05 5.46
N LEU A 20 14.30 14.75 6.39
CA LEU A 20 14.76 14.85 7.78
C LEU A 20 14.26 13.70 8.66
N ALA A 21 13.07 13.17 8.37
CA ALA A 21 12.50 12.01 9.06
C ALA A 21 11.41 11.33 8.21
N ILE A 22 11.19 10.04 8.45
CA ILE A 22 10.05 9.27 7.95
C ILE A 22 9.43 8.56 9.15
N GLY A 23 8.13 8.76 9.37
CA GLY A 23 7.34 8.02 10.35
C GLY A 23 6.27 7.19 9.66
N THR A 24 6.09 5.94 10.09
CA THR A 24 5.02 5.06 9.63
C THR A 24 4.25 4.51 10.83
N SER A 25 2.95 4.29 10.66
CA SER A 25 2.10 3.61 11.66
C SER A 25 1.11 2.70 10.95
N THR A 26 0.94 1.48 11.45
CA THR A 26 -0.09 0.54 10.99
C THR A 26 -1.00 0.17 12.16
N PRO A 27 -2.29 -0.11 11.92
CA PRO A 27 -3.17 -0.67 12.95
C PRO A 27 -2.57 -1.96 13.54
N PRO A 28 -2.87 -2.28 14.82
CA PRO A 28 -2.32 -3.47 15.47
C PRO A 28 -2.86 -4.78 14.90
N ASN A 29 -4.01 -4.74 14.22
CA ASN A 29 -4.62 -5.92 13.62
C ASN A 29 -3.92 -6.27 12.30
N CYS A 30 -3.29 -7.44 12.25
CA CYS A 30 -2.57 -7.95 11.10
C CYS A 30 -3.17 -9.28 10.67
N PHE A 31 -3.37 -9.45 9.36
CA PHE A 31 -3.91 -10.67 8.77
C PHE A 31 -2.86 -11.34 7.88
N ASP A 32 -2.71 -12.66 8.02
CA ASP A 32 -1.86 -13.45 7.14
C ASP A 32 -2.51 -13.57 5.76
N GLN A 33 -1.78 -13.11 4.73
CA GLN A 33 -2.20 -13.11 3.33
C GLN A 33 -2.60 -14.53 2.84
N SER A 34 -1.94 -15.58 3.32
CA SER A 34 -2.24 -16.97 2.94
C SER A 34 -3.60 -17.46 3.46
N THR A 35 -4.04 -16.95 4.61
CA THR A 35 -5.29 -17.35 5.28
C THR A 35 -6.43 -16.36 5.07
N TYR A 36 -6.14 -15.14 4.62
CA TYR A 36 -7.12 -14.07 4.42
C TYR A 36 -8.30 -14.46 3.51
N PRO A 37 -8.12 -15.17 2.38
CA PRO A 37 -9.26 -15.61 1.57
C PRO A 37 -10.22 -16.53 2.32
N ASP A 38 -9.72 -17.38 3.21
CA ASP A 38 -10.57 -18.24 4.03
C ASP A 38 -11.29 -17.45 5.12
N TYR A 39 -10.60 -16.54 5.80
CA TYR A 39 -11.20 -15.61 6.77
C TYR A 39 -12.31 -14.75 6.14
N TYR A 40 -12.02 -14.10 5.00
CA TYR A 40 -12.91 -13.17 4.34
C TYR A 40 -14.22 -13.83 3.89
N PHE A 41 -14.14 -15.00 3.25
CA PHE A 41 -15.33 -15.70 2.75
C PHE A 41 -16.19 -16.26 3.88
N ARG A 42 -15.57 -16.60 5.03
CA ARG A 42 -16.28 -17.03 6.23
C ARG A 42 -17.06 -15.88 6.86
N ILE A 43 -16.43 -14.73 7.12
CA ILE A 43 -17.10 -13.60 7.78
C ILE A 43 -18.17 -12.94 6.90
N THR A 44 -18.06 -13.06 5.57
CA THR A 44 -19.02 -12.49 4.60
C THR A 44 -20.09 -13.50 4.15
N ASN A 45 -20.19 -14.65 4.81
CA ASN A 45 -21.14 -15.72 4.49
C ASN A 45 -21.13 -16.13 2.99
N SER A 46 -19.95 -16.12 2.37
CA SER A 46 -19.77 -16.32 0.93
C SER A 46 -19.06 -17.62 0.59
N GLU A 47 -18.89 -18.55 1.54
CA GLU A 47 -18.15 -19.81 1.32
C GLU A 47 -18.69 -20.67 0.18
N HIS A 48 -19.98 -20.55 -0.12
CA HIS A 48 -20.63 -21.23 -1.25
C HIS A 48 -20.11 -20.76 -2.62
N LYS A 49 -19.44 -19.61 -2.71
CA LYS A 49 -18.86 -19.06 -3.95
C LYS A 49 -17.47 -19.65 -4.23
N VAL A 50 -17.41 -20.97 -4.40
CA VAL A 50 -16.16 -21.76 -4.49
C VAL A 50 -15.23 -21.29 -5.62
N GLU A 51 -15.77 -21.01 -6.80
CA GLU A 51 -14.97 -20.53 -7.94
C GLU A 51 -14.36 -19.14 -7.70
N LEU A 52 -15.14 -18.23 -7.10
CA LEU A 52 -14.67 -16.90 -6.76
C LEU A 52 -13.56 -16.97 -5.70
N LYS A 53 -13.73 -17.85 -4.70
CA LYS A 53 -12.72 -18.11 -3.68
C LYS A 53 -11.42 -18.65 -4.29
N ALA A 54 -11.51 -19.54 -5.28
CA ALA A 54 -10.34 -20.06 -6.00
C ALA A 54 -9.62 -18.98 -6.82
N LYS A 55 -10.36 -18.10 -7.51
CA LYS A 55 -9.78 -16.93 -8.20
C LYS A 55 -9.08 -16.00 -7.20
N PHE A 56 -9.71 -15.75 -6.05
CA PHE A 56 -9.12 -14.99 -4.96
C PHE A 56 -7.78 -15.57 -4.52
N LYS A 57 -7.74 -16.86 -4.16
CA LYS A 57 -6.48 -17.53 -3.74
C LYS A 57 -5.36 -17.39 -4.78
N ARG A 58 -5.66 -17.55 -6.07
CA ARG A 58 -4.67 -17.39 -7.15
C ARG A 58 -4.12 -15.97 -7.22
N MET A 59 -4.97 -14.95 -7.05
CA MET A 59 -4.53 -13.56 -7.07
C MET A 59 -3.59 -13.24 -5.90
N PHE A 60 -3.85 -13.80 -4.72
CA PHE A 60 -2.98 -13.65 -3.54
C PHE A 60 -1.60 -14.28 -3.76
N VAL A 61 -1.54 -15.47 -4.37
CA VAL A 61 -0.29 -16.15 -4.71
C VAL A 61 0.49 -15.43 -5.80
N ALA A 62 -0.19 -14.96 -6.85
CA ALA A 62 0.44 -14.17 -7.90
C ALA A 62 1.02 -12.87 -7.34
N TRP A 63 0.30 -12.22 -6.43
CA TRP A 63 0.79 -11.03 -5.76
C TRP A 63 1.99 -11.27 -4.87
N ASP A 64 2.02 -12.38 -4.11
CA ASP A 64 3.16 -12.69 -3.25
C ASP A 64 4.47 -12.75 -4.05
N HIS A 65 4.46 -13.41 -5.21
CA HIS A 65 5.60 -13.45 -6.13
C HIS A 65 5.98 -12.06 -6.66
N VAL A 66 5.01 -11.24 -7.08
CA VAL A 66 5.27 -9.88 -7.59
C VAL A 66 5.84 -9.00 -6.48
N SER A 67 5.32 -9.11 -5.26
CA SER A 67 5.79 -8.34 -4.11
C SER A 67 7.24 -8.69 -3.75
N HIS A 68 7.59 -9.98 -3.80
CA HIS A 68 8.96 -10.45 -3.61
C HIS A 68 9.91 -9.89 -4.67
N LEU A 69 9.46 -9.82 -5.93
CA LEU A 69 10.26 -9.28 -7.03
C LEU A 69 10.48 -7.77 -6.89
N ILE A 70 9.45 -7.00 -6.53
CA ILE A 70 9.57 -5.54 -6.36
C ILE A 70 10.48 -5.20 -5.17
N LYS A 71 10.39 -5.96 -4.06
CA LYS A 71 11.30 -5.83 -2.92
C LYS A 71 12.75 -6.10 -3.32
N LYS A 72 13.02 -7.07 -4.19
CA LYS A 72 14.37 -7.34 -4.73
C LYS A 72 14.94 -6.18 -5.56
N ILE A 73 14.09 -5.39 -6.20
CA ILE A 73 14.49 -4.22 -7.01
C ILE A 73 14.71 -2.97 -6.13
N GLY A 74 14.54 -3.09 -4.80
CA GLY A 74 14.75 -1.99 -3.86
C GLY A 74 13.68 -0.89 -3.91
N LYS A 75 12.56 -1.15 -4.60
CA LYS A 75 11.42 -0.23 -4.62
C LYS A 75 10.48 -0.56 -3.47
N GLY A 76 10.10 0.46 -2.70
CA GLY A 76 9.03 0.34 -1.71
C GLY A 76 7.70 0.13 -2.42
N LEU A 77 6.97 -0.93 -2.05
CA LEU A 77 5.56 -1.02 -2.39
C LEU A 77 4.80 -0.01 -1.52
N HIS A 78 4.39 1.11 -2.13
CA HIS A 78 3.49 2.06 -1.50
C HIS A 78 2.10 1.83 -2.09
N GLY A 79 1.34 0.92 -1.48
CA GLY A 79 0.00 0.58 -1.93
C GLY A 79 -0.58 -0.58 -1.14
N ASP A 80 -1.61 -0.27 -0.33
CA ASP A 80 -2.36 -1.26 0.44
C ASP A 80 -3.07 -2.20 -0.52
N PHE A 81 -2.54 -3.40 -0.66
CA PHE A 81 -3.19 -4.46 -1.42
C PHE A 81 -4.63 -4.66 -0.96
N GLN A 82 -4.86 -4.50 0.34
CA GLN A 82 -6.18 -4.52 0.97
C GLN A 82 -7.18 -3.53 0.33
N ASN A 83 -6.77 -2.31 -0.04
CA ASN A 83 -7.66 -1.34 -0.70
C ASN A 83 -8.00 -1.75 -2.14
N MET A 84 -7.05 -2.34 -2.87
CA MET A 84 -7.30 -2.89 -4.21
C MET A 84 -8.24 -4.12 -4.14
N MET A 85 -8.12 -4.91 -3.08
CA MET A 85 -8.94 -6.09 -2.85
C MET A 85 -10.41 -5.76 -2.56
N ILE A 86 -10.70 -4.70 -1.79
CA ILE A 86 -12.08 -4.27 -1.52
C ILE A 86 -12.78 -3.86 -2.82
N HIS A 87 -12.10 -3.10 -3.69
CA HIS A 87 -12.66 -2.65 -4.96
C HIS A 87 -13.03 -3.80 -5.92
N LEU A 88 -12.25 -4.88 -5.94
CA LEU A 88 -12.47 -6.02 -6.83
C LEU A 88 -13.67 -6.90 -6.46
N ILE A 89 -14.21 -6.76 -5.24
CA ILE A 89 -15.37 -7.53 -4.75
C ILE A 89 -16.68 -6.76 -4.95
N HIS A 90 -16.62 -5.43 -4.98
CA HIS A 90 -17.77 -4.55 -5.18
C HIS A 90 -18.05 -4.22 -6.65
N THR A 91 -17.27 -4.77 -7.59
CA THR A 91 -17.45 -4.64 -9.05
C THR A 91 -17.79 -6.01 -9.63
#